data_AF-A0A8I6X8V0-F1
#
_entry.id   AF-A0A8I6X8V0-F1
#
_cell.length_a   1.000
_cell.length_b   1.000
_cell.length_c   1.000
_cell.angle_alpha   90.00
_cell.angle_beta   90.00
_cell.angle_gamma   90.00
#
_symmetry.space_group_name_H-M   'P 1'
#
loop_
_entity.id
_entity.type
_entity.pdbx_description
1 polymer ?
#
loop_
_entity_poly.entity_id
_entity_poly.type
_entity_poly.pdbx_seq_one_letter_code
_entity_poly.pdbx_strand_id
1 'polypeptide(L)'
;MNSAAEGAARGEGAAKLSCDENGMDDGFPYARPSVCELSGDIRIRPKQKTMYLVNPSGAGGFDENGEKQLRPYARKDDFLLPAMVEGKVLLLITNYKPWWVQKYTPVLRKLSSYDPINFDADAGVHCFLAGYLGLYRNRDLIISLHPTRNPRNYTMVDDDRFIRSAYALRRDRPSVLGEVPGMRPQVLIISRGGTRKLLNLEEVAAAAEELGFNVTVAEAGADMPAFAALVNAADVLLAVHASGRTNQIFLPTQVVVLQIVPWGNMDWMATNFYGQPAREMQLRY
;
A
#
# COMPACT_ATOMS: atom_id res chain seq x y z
N MET A 1 -20.31 -51.09 27.55
CA MET A 1 -18.94 -51.03 28.10
C MET A 1 -18.02 -50.44 27.04
N ASN A 2 -17.58 -49.22 27.32
CA ASN A 2 -16.46 -48.42 26.82
C ASN A 2 -16.08 -48.38 25.34
N SER A 3 -16.37 -47.22 24.75
CA SER A 3 -15.56 -46.55 23.73
C SER A 3 -14.19 -46.15 24.29
N ALA A 4 -13.12 -46.33 23.51
CA ALA A 4 -11.86 -45.62 23.70
C ALA A 4 -11.58 -44.81 22.43
N ALA A 5 -11.49 -43.49 22.62
CA ALA A 5 -11.16 -42.52 21.60
C ALA A 5 -9.65 -42.51 21.35
N GLU A 6 -9.23 -42.68 20.10
CA GLU A 6 -7.89 -42.32 19.66
C GLU A 6 -7.86 -40.83 19.32
N GLY A 7 -7.34 -40.04 20.27
CA GLY A 7 -6.97 -38.65 20.04
C GLY A 7 -5.72 -38.60 19.16
N ALA A 8 -5.88 -38.17 17.91
CA ALA A 8 -4.75 -37.80 17.07
C ALA A 8 -4.11 -36.52 17.63
N ALA A 9 -2.99 -36.67 18.33
CA ALA A 9 -2.11 -35.57 18.68
C ALA A 9 -1.56 -34.96 17.38
N ARG A 10 -2.10 -33.79 17.00
CA ARG A 10 -1.48 -32.90 16.01
C ARG A 10 -0.16 -32.40 16.61
N GLY A 11 0.97 -32.82 16.03
CA GLY A 11 2.28 -32.37 16.45
C GLY A 11 2.38 -30.85 16.46
N GLU A 12 2.78 -30.29 17.61
CA GLU A 12 3.12 -28.88 17.78
C GLU A 12 4.34 -28.56 16.90
N GLY A 13 4.13 -27.74 15.86
CA GLY A 13 5.25 -27.14 15.13
C GLY A 13 6.04 -26.24 16.07
N ALA A 14 7.37 -26.37 16.07
CA ALA A 14 8.25 -25.54 16.90
C ALA A 14 7.99 -24.03 16.65
N ALA A 15 7.86 -23.26 17.72
CA ALA A 15 7.69 -21.82 17.63
C ALA A 15 8.91 -21.17 16.97
N LYS A 16 8.69 -20.29 15.98
CA LYS A 16 9.74 -19.60 15.23
C LYS A 16 9.45 -18.12 15.12
N LEU A 17 10.48 -17.32 15.36
CA LEU A 17 10.51 -15.87 15.14
C LEU A 17 11.67 -15.52 14.22
N SER A 18 11.40 -14.86 13.10
CA SER A 18 12.41 -14.34 12.17
C SER A 18 12.14 -12.87 11.92
N CYS A 19 13.14 -12.00 12.09
CA CYS A 19 12.98 -10.56 11.89
C CYS A 19 14.04 -10.02 10.92
N ASP A 20 13.60 -9.13 10.02
CA ASP A 20 14.45 -8.30 9.19
C ASP A 20 14.44 -6.88 9.78
N GLU A 21 15.53 -6.48 10.44
CA GLU A 21 15.56 -5.28 11.29
C GLU A 21 16.41 -4.14 10.77
N ASN A 22 17.19 -4.32 9.71
CA ASN A 22 18.10 -3.28 9.18
C ASN A 22 18.33 -3.40 7.67
N GLY A 23 17.42 -4.04 6.96
CA GLY A 23 17.51 -4.13 5.52
C GLY A 23 17.56 -2.76 4.85
N MET A 24 18.46 -2.58 3.90
CA MET A 24 18.37 -1.51 2.90
C MET A 24 18.07 -2.14 1.55
N ASP A 25 17.32 -1.43 0.70
CA ASP A 25 17.16 -1.83 -0.69
C ASP A 25 18.33 -1.23 -1.48
N ASP A 26 18.97 -2.02 -2.35
CA ASP A 26 20.11 -1.55 -3.14
C ASP A 26 19.77 -0.27 -3.92
N GLY A 27 20.65 0.73 -3.87
CA GLY A 27 20.45 2.02 -4.54
C GLY A 27 19.37 2.92 -3.91
N PHE A 28 18.85 2.57 -2.73
CA PHE A 28 17.84 3.35 -2.03
C PHE A 28 18.33 3.77 -0.63
N PRO A 29 18.38 5.08 -0.32
CA PRO A 29 19.10 5.59 0.85
C PRO A 29 18.34 5.42 2.18
N TYR A 30 17.14 4.84 2.16
CA TYR A 30 16.29 4.73 3.34
C TYR A 30 16.30 3.30 3.90
N ALA A 31 16.57 3.17 5.20
CA ALA A 31 16.41 1.91 5.92
C ALA A 31 14.96 1.40 5.81
N ARG A 32 14.82 0.07 5.70
CA ARG A 32 13.51 -0.59 5.70
C ARG A 32 12.94 -0.64 7.12
N PRO A 33 11.60 -0.59 7.26
CA PRO A 33 10.94 -0.89 8.52
C PRO A 33 11.29 -2.29 9.00
N SER A 34 11.36 -2.47 10.32
CA SER A 34 11.50 -3.80 10.92
C SER A 34 10.25 -4.63 10.65
N VAL A 35 10.43 -5.84 10.13
CA VAL A 35 9.33 -6.81 9.90
C VAL A 35 9.70 -8.14 10.51
N CYS A 36 8.77 -8.73 11.26
CA CYS A 36 8.94 -10.06 11.85
C CYS A 36 7.86 -11.03 11.39
N GLU A 37 8.27 -12.23 11.03
CA GLU A 37 7.40 -13.37 10.78
C GLU A 37 7.40 -14.28 12.01
N LEU A 38 6.21 -14.66 12.45
CA LEU A 38 5.97 -15.47 13.63
C LEU A 38 5.15 -16.71 13.26
N SER A 39 5.52 -17.85 13.83
CA SER A 39 4.72 -19.09 13.77
C SER A 39 4.82 -19.83 15.11
N GLY A 40 3.72 -20.43 15.56
CA GLY A 40 3.55 -21.02 16.89
C GLY A 40 2.37 -20.42 17.65
N ASP A 41 2.24 -20.70 18.95
CA ASP A 41 1.20 -20.08 19.80
C ASP A 41 1.55 -18.60 20.06
N ILE A 42 0.90 -17.73 19.29
CA ILE A 42 1.05 -16.27 19.37
C ILE A 42 -0.15 -15.70 20.10
N ARG A 43 0.10 -14.93 21.17
CA ARG A 43 -0.94 -14.28 21.96
C ARG A 43 -0.71 -12.78 21.98
N ILE A 44 -1.68 -12.01 21.50
CA ILE A 44 -1.60 -10.56 21.42
C ILE A 44 -2.51 -9.96 22.50
N ARG A 45 -1.95 -9.08 23.34
CA ARG A 45 -2.68 -8.32 24.37
C ARG A 45 -2.59 -6.82 24.08
N PRO A 46 -3.53 -6.24 23.32
CA PRO A 46 -3.44 -4.85 22.89
C PRO A 46 -3.43 -3.83 24.03
N LYS A 47 -4.21 -4.08 25.09
CA LYS A 47 -4.19 -3.29 26.34
C LYS A 47 -2.80 -3.11 26.96
N GLN A 48 -1.92 -4.10 26.82
CA GLN A 48 -0.54 -4.05 27.33
C GLN A 48 0.48 -3.69 26.24
N LYS A 49 0.03 -3.56 24.98
CA LYS A 49 0.87 -3.41 23.79
C LYS A 49 1.93 -4.52 23.67
N THR A 50 1.56 -5.74 24.10
CA THR A 50 2.48 -6.89 24.17
C THR A 50 1.98 -8.02 23.29
N MET A 51 2.93 -8.69 22.64
CA MET A 51 2.72 -9.95 21.95
C MET A 51 3.63 -11.01 22.57
N TYR A 52 3.06 -12.17 22.88
CA TYR A 52 3.77 -13.32 23.42
C TYR A 52 3.87 -14.36 22.31
N LEU A 53 5.07 -14.90 22.09
CA LEU A 53 5.28 -16.13 21.34
C LEU A 53 5.61 -17.21 22.36
N VAL A 54 4.69 -18.14 22.58
CA VAL A 54 4.90 -19.24 23.52
C VAL A 54 5.87 -20.24 22.87
N ASN A 55 7.10 -20.24 23.36
CA ASN A 55 8.15 -21.12 22.86
C ASN A 55 8.71 -22.00 23.99
N PRO A 56 8.24 -23.26 24.11
CA PRO A 56 8.71 -24.17 25.16
C PRO A 56 10.18 -24.57 25.01
N SER A 57 10.80 -24.36 23.84
CA SER A 57 12.20 -24.72 23.59
C SER A 57 13.21 -23.65 24.01
N GLY A 58 12.76 -22.42 24.31
CA GLY A 58 13.62 -21.28 24.64
C GLY A 58 14.49 -20.74 23.48
N ALA A 59 14.46 -21.38 22.30
CA ALA A 59 15.30 -21.00 21.16
C ALA A 59 14.64 -19.90 20.30
N GLY A 60 15.24 -18.71 20.19
CA GLY A 60 14.72 -17.63 19.35
C GLY A 60 15.40 -16.29 19.64
N GLY A 61 15.20 -15.29 18.77
CA GLY A 61 15.85 -13.97 18.84
C GLY A 61 15.36 -13.03 19.96
N PHE A 62 15.18 -13.56 21.17
CA PHE A 62 14.83 -12.83 22.39
C PHE A 62 16.09 -12.50 23.22
N ASP A 63 16.01 -11.48 24.06
CA ASP A 63 17.07 -11.12 25.01
C ASP A 63 17.12 -12.08 26.23
N GLU A 64 18.03 -11.81 27.17
CA GLU A 64 18.22 -12.62 28.38
C GLU A 64 16.97 -12.70 29.28
N ASN A 65 16.03 -11.75 29.13
CA ASN A 65 14.75 -11.74 29.84
C ASN A 65 13.63 -12.45 29.06
N GLY A 66 13.92 -12.98 27.87
CA GLY A 66 12.93 -13.55 26.97
C GLY A 66 12.09 -12.49 26.26
N GLU A 67 12.56 -11.24 26.22
CA GLU A 67 11.85 -10.12 25.60
C GLU A 67 12.48 -9.72 24.27
N LYS A 68 11.66 -9.11 23.41
CA LYS A 68 12.15 -8.45 22.18
C LYS A 68 11.37 -7.18 21.95
N GLN A 69 12.05 -6.04 22.01
CA GLN A 69 11.42 -4.76 21.72
C GLN A 69 11.48 -4.48 20.21
N LEU A 70 10.31 -4.36 19.60
CA LEU A 70 10.15 -3.97 18.21
C LEU A 70 9.46 -2.62 18.16
N ARG A 71 9.93 -1.75 17.26
CA ARG A 71 9.25 -0.49 16.92
C ARG A 71 8.80 -0.55 15.46
N PRO A 72 7.64 -1.16 15.17
CA PRO A 72 7.10 -1.17 13.82
C PRO A 72 6.87 0.27 13.38
N TYR A 73 7.52 0.70 12.30
CA TYR A 73 7.38 2.04 11.75
C TYR A 73 6.78 1.96 10.35
N ALA A 74 5.51 2.30 10.22
CA ALA A 74 4.93 2.71 8.95
C ALA A 74 4.97 4.25 8.91
N ARG A 75 5.64 4.83 7.93
CA ARG A 75 5.63 6.28 7.70
C ARG A 75 4.19 6.73 7.46
N LYS A 76 3.91 8.00 7.73
CA LYS A 76 2.59 8.63 7.61
C LYS A 76 1.95 8.54 6.20
N ASP A 77 2.74 8.18 5.19
CA ASP A 77 2.37 8.09 3.78
C ASP A 77 2.50 6.65 3.20
N ASP A 78 2.70 5.63 4.05
CA ASP A 78 2.90 4.25 3.58
C ASP A 78 1.56 3.58 3.24
N PHE A 79 1.50 2.99 2.03
CA PHE A 79 0.41 2.10 1.63
C PHE A 79 0.71 0.69 2.15
N LEU A 80 -0.34 0.01 2.65
CA LEU A 80 -0.22 -1.34 3.16
C LEU A 80 0.04 -2.31 2.00
N LEU A 81 1.24 -2.89 1.93
CA LEU A 81 1.42 -4.20 1.33
C LEU A 81 1.63 -5.20 2.46
N PRO A 82 0.57 -5.88 2.95
CA PRO A 82 0.78 -7.25 3.38
C PRO A 82 1.35 -7.98 2.17
N ALA A 83 2.36 -8.83 2.36
CA ALA A 83 2.58 -9.91 1.41
C ALA A 83 1.19 -10.51 1.12
N MET A 84 0.73 -10.48 -0.14
CA MET A 84 -0.60 -10.97 -0.51
C MET A 84 -0.66 -12.46 -0.15
N VAL A 85 -1.09 -12.74 1.07
CA VAL A 85 -1.50 -14.06 1.51
C VAL A 85 -2.98 -14.10 1.22
N GLU A 86 -3.37 -14.78 0.15
CA GLU A 86 -4.74 -15.25 -0.02
C GLU A 86 -5.09 -16.13 1.19
N GLY A 87 -5.69 -15.51 2.19
CA GLY A 87 -5.95 -16.12 3.48
C GLY A 87 -6.89 -15.28 4.32
N LYS A 88 -7.44 -15.90 5.36
CA LYS A 88 -8.19 -15.26 6.44
C LYS A 88 -7.24 -14.40 7.28
N VAL A 89 -6.77 -13.28 6.72
CA VAL A 89 -5.92 -12.31 7.42
C VAL A 89 -6.81 -11.44 8.30
N LEU A 90 -6.44 -11.27 9.56
CA LEU A 90 -7.06 -10.30 10.48
C LEU A 90 -6.07 -9.16 10.69
N LEU A 91 -6.50 -7.93 10.47
CA LEU A 91 -5.65 -6.74 10.59
C LEU A 91 -5.78 -6.14 11.99
N LEU A 92 -4.65 -6.00 12.71
CA LEU A 92 -4.58 -5.29 13.97
C LEU A 92 -3.84 -3.97 13.75
N ILE A 93 -4.54 -2.84 13.94
CA ILE A 93 -4.00 -1.51 13.58
C ILE A 93 -3.70 -0.72 14.85
N THR A 94 -2.42 -0.38 15.03
CA THR A 94 -1.93 0.56 16.06
C THR A 94 -2.07 2.01 15.60
N ASN A 95 -2.11 2.96 16.54
CA ASN A 95 -2.38 4.37 16.24
C ASN A 95 -3.65 4.55 15.38
N TYR A 96 -4.71 3.83 15.78
CA TYR A 96 -5.94 3.69 15.03
C TYR A 96 -6.59 5.06 14.81
N LYS A 97 -6.80 5.41 13.53
CA LYS A 97 -7.54 6.61 13.13
C LYS A 97 -8.82 6.18 12.41
N PRO A 98 -10.01 6.38 13.01
CA PRO A 98 -11.28 5.99 12.39
C PRO A 98 -11.46 6.56 10.98
N TRP A 99 -11.10 7.84 10.78
CA TRP A 99 -11.18 8.49 9.47
C TRP A 99 -10.29 7.83 8.42
N TRP A 100 -9.13 7.30 8.80
CA TRP A 100 -8.20 6.63 7.89
C TRP A 100 -8.74 5.24 7.50
N VAL A 101 -9.25 4.49 8.49
CA VAL A 101 -9.87 3.18 8.23
C VAL A 101 -11.09 3.32 7.34
N GLN A 102 -11.93 4.33 7.60
CA GLN A 102 -13.07 4.66 6.75
C GLN A 102 -12.61 5.00 5.33
N LYS A 103 -11.60 5.86 5.19
CA LYS A 103 -11.04 6.28 3.90
C LYS A 103 -10.56 5.10 3.05
N TYR A 104 -9.89 4.11 3.66
CA TYR A 104 -9.31 2.96 2.98
C TYR A 104 -10.12 1.66 3.10
N THR A 105 -11.37 1.74 3.56
CA THR A 105 -12.26 0.59 3.73
C THR A 105 -12.35 -0.31 2.49
N PRO A 106 -12.45 0.21 1.24
CA PRO A 106 -12.49 -0.65 0.05
C PRO A 106 -11.27 -1.56 -0.08
N VAL A 107 -10.07 -1.04 0.19
CA VAL A 107 -8.81 -1.82 0.13
C VAL A 107 -8.73 -2.79 1.30
N LEU A 108 -9.05 -2.35 2.52
CA LEU A 108 -9.00 -3.19 3.72
C LEU A 108 -9.94 -4.41 3.61
N ARG A 109 -11.14 -4.22 3.06
CA ARG A 109 -12.10 -5.31 2.80
C ARG A 109 -11.68 -6.23 1.66
N LYS A 110 -10.85 -5.74 0.74
CA LYS A 110 -10.27 -6.58 -0.31
C LYS A 110 -9.12 -7.43 0.23
N LEU A 111 -8.36 -6.92 1.21
CA LEU A 111 -7.27 -7.62 1.90
C LEU A 111 -7.76 -8.64 2.94
N SER A 112 -8.85 -8.33 3.64
CA SER A 112 -9.35 -9.09 4.78
C SER A 112 -10.87 -9.26 4.71
N SER A 113 -11.33 -10.47 5.03
CA SER A 113 -12.77 -10.74 5.22
C SER A 113 -13.27 -10.34 6.61
N TYR A 114 -12.36 -9.94 7.51
CA TYR A 114 -12.67 -9.45 8.86
C TYR A 114 -12.49 -7.94 8.95
N ASP A 115 -13.25 -7.31 9.84
CA ASP A 115 -13.04 -5.90 10.18
C ASP A 115 -11.71 -5.72 10.91
N PRO A 116 -10.96 -4.63 10.61
CA PRO A 116 -9.72 -4.34 11.34
C PRO A 116 -9.99 -4.09 12.82
N ILE A 117 -9.13 -4.63 13.68
CA ILE A 117 -9.17 -4.42 15.13
C ILE A 117 -8.44 -3.11 15.47
N ASN A 118 -9.13 -2.25 16.22
CA ASN A 118 -8.50 -1.11 16.87
C ASN A 118 -7.64 -1.60 18.04
N PHE A 119 -6.34 -1.74 17.79
CA PHE A 119 -5.39 -2.22 18.79
C PHE A 119 -5.31 -1.27 20.00
N ASP A 120 -5.49 0.03 19.80
CA ASP A 120 -5.33 1.00 20.89
C ASP A 120 -6.48 0.96 21.91
N ALA A 121 -7.65 0.44 21.53
CA ALA A 121 -8.83 0.38 22.37
C ALA A 121 -9.23 -1.05 22.76
N ASP A 122 -8.61 -2.07 22.17
CA ASP A 122 -8.98 -3.45 22.41
C ASP A 122 -8.45 -3.99 23.75
N ALA A 123 -9.35 -4.60 24.52
CA ALA A 123 -9.05 -5.20 25.82
C ALA A 123 -8.91 -6.73 25.77
N GLY A 124 -9.17 -7.34 24.60
CA GLY A 124 -9.14 -8.78 24.42
C GLY A 124 -7.73 -9.38 24.41
N VAL A 125 -7.70 -10.71 24.40
CA VAL A 125 -6.52 -11.49 24.05
C VAL A 125 -6.82 -12.21 22.75
N HIS A 126 -5.99 -11.97 21.74
CA HIS A 126 -6.13 -12.62 20.43
C HIS A 126 -5.06 -13.67 20.25
N CYS A 127 -5.46 -14.89 19.88
CA CYS A 127 -4.55 -16.01 19.70
C CYS A 127 -4.46 -16.41 18.23
N PHE A 128 -3.24 -16.59 17.73
CA PHE A 128 -2.95 -16.95 16.34
C PHE A 128 -1.88 -18.02 16.27
N LEU A 129 -1.86 -18.78 15.17
CA LEU A 129 -0.82 -19.78 14.89
C LEU A 129 0.32 -19.24 14.00
N ALA A 130 0.06 -18.12 13.32
CA ALA A 130 1.02 -17.44 12.47
C ALA A 130 0.67 -15.95 12.42
N GLY A 131 1.68 -15.11 12.22
CA GLY A 131 1.48 -13.66 12.14
C GLY A 131 2.66 -12.94 11.53
N TYR A 132 2.38 -11.75 11.00
CA TYR A 132 3.36 -10.80 10.52
C TYR A 132 3.27 -9.55 11.40
N LEU A 133 4.39 -9.11 11.96
CA LEU A 133 4.49 -7.86 12.71
C LEU A 133 5.31 -6.86 11.91
N GLY A 134 4.67 -5.75 11.51
CA GLY A 134 5.25 -4.77 10.59
C GLY A 134 4.71 -4.95 9.17
N LEU A 135 5.23 -4.13 8.24
CA LEU A 135 4.83 -4.15 6.83
C LEU A 135 6.09 -4.20 5.97
N TYR A 136 6.08 -5.06 4.96
CA TYR A 136 7.15 -5.06 3.98
C TYR A 136 7.03 -3.82 3.10
N ARG A 137 8.02 -2.93 3.22
CA ARG A 137 8.23 -1.85 2.27
C ARG A 137 9.31 -2.24 1.28
N ASN A 138 9.04 -2.03 0.00
CA ASN A 138 10.01 -2.17 -1.07
C ASN A 138 10.14 -0.84 -1.80
N ARG A 139 11.19 -0.07 -1.48
CA ARG A 139 11.36 1.34 -1.94
C ARG A 139 10.08 2.18 -1.76
N ASP A 140 9.90 3.23 -2.56
CA ASP A 140 8.68 4.05 -2.58
C ASP A 140 7.81 3.66 -3.79
N LEU A 141 6.58 3.19 -3.53
CA LEU A 141 5.57 2.82 -4.54
C LEU A 141 6.06 1.77 -5.57
N ILE A 142 6.88 0.81 -5.15
CA ILE A 142 7.44 -0.24 -6.01
C ILE A 142 7.23 -1.63 -5.41
N ILE A 143 7.11 -2.62 -6.28
CA ILE A 143 7.20 -4.04 -5.95
C ILE A 143 8.29 -4.65 -6.83
N SER A 144 9.45 -4.88 -6.23
CA SER A 144 10.55 -5.61 -6.86
C SER A 144 10.45 -7.12 -6.64
N LEU A 145 11.05 -7.86 -7.56
CA LEU A 145 11.26 -9.30 -7.42
C LEU A 145 12.15 -9.58 -6.20
N HIS A 146 11.75 -10.53 -5.37
CA HIS A 146 12.55 -10.95 -4.23
C HIS A 146 12.22 -12.39 -3.83
N PRO A 147 13.22 -13.28 -3.68
CA PRO A 147 12.98 -14.70 -3.46
C PRO A 147 12.18 -14.99 -2.18
N THR A 148 12.37 -14.19 -1.13
CA THR A 148 11.69 -14.39 0.16
C THR A 148 10.57 -13.40 0.46
N ARG A 149 10.64 -12.16 -0.07
CA ARG A 149 9.70 -11.08 0.26
C ARG A 149 8.56 -10.97 -0.76
N ASN A 150 8.83 -11.40 -1.98
CA ASN A 150 7.87 -11.49 -3.06
C ASN A 150 8.00 -12.86 -3.75
N PRO A 151 7.81 -13.97 -3.02
CA PRO A 151 8.03 -15.32 -3.54
C PRO A 151 7.04 -15.70 -4.66
N ARG A 152 5.95 -14.94 -4.79
CA ARG A 152 4.92 -15.09 -5.83
C ARG A 152 5.18 -14.23 -7.07
N ASN A 153 6.27 -13.46 -7.10
CA ASN A 153 6.65 -12.59 -8.20
C ASN A 153 5.54 -11.61 -8.63
N TYR A 154 4.82 -11.03 -7.67
CA TYR A 154 3.88 -9.95 -7.95
C TYR A 154 4.60 -8.75 -8.56
N THR A 155 3.92 -8.07 -9.47
CA THR A 155 4.42 -6.88 -10.15
C THR A 155 3.60 -5.65 -9.78
N MET A 156 4.08 -4.46 -10.15
CA MET A 156 3.27 -3.23 -10.02
C MET A 156 1.96 -3.28 -10.79
N VAL A 157 1.90 -4.01 -11.91
CA VAL A 157 0.65 -4.22 -12.67
C VAL A 157 -0.34 -5.08 -11.88
N ASP A 158 0.14 -6.06 -11.10
CA ASP A 158 -0.72 -6.88 -10.24
C ASP A 158 -1.28 -6.07 -9.06
N ASP A 159 -0.45 -5.20 -8.47
CA ASP A 159 -0.88 -4.27 -7.42
C ASP A 159 -1.92 -3.27 -7.93
N ASP A 160 -1.65 -2.62 -9.07
CA ASP A 160 -2.63 -1.73 -9.70
C ASP A 160 -3.93 -2.47 -9.97
N ARG A 161 -3.88 -3.69 -10.52
CA ARG A 161 -5.09 -4.50 -10.75
C ARG A 161 -5.84 -4.76 -9.43
N PHE A 162 -5.12 -5.09 -8.36
CA PHE A 162 -5.69 -5.31 -7.03
C PHE A 162 -6.39 -4.05 -6.51
N ILE A 163 -5.67 -2.93 -6.45
CA ILE A 163 -6.19 -1.64 -5.96
C ILE A 163 -7.38 -1.19 -6.80
N ARG A 164 -7.26 -1.22 -8.13
CA ARG A 164 -8.33 -0.85 -9.06
C ARG A 164 -9.56 -1.74 -8.88
N SER A 165 -9.38 -3.02 -8.59
CA SER A 165 -10.49 -3.93 -8.28
C SER A 165 -11.17 -3.59 -6.95
N ALA A 166 -10.43 -3.12 -5.95
CA ALA A 166 -10.98 -2.72 -4.65
C ALA A 166 -11.91 -1.48 -4.79
N TYR A 167 -11.59 -0.59 -5.73
CA TYR A 167 -12.41 0.59 -6.06
C TYR A 167 -13.36 0.37 -7.24
N ALA A 168 -13.51 -0.87 -7.74
CA ALA A 168 -14.37 -1.22 -8.87
C ALA A 168 -14.10 -0.40 -10.17
N LEU A 169 -12.83 -0.04 -10.41
CA LEU A 169 -12.41 0.75 -11.55
C LEU A 169 -12.31 -0.11 -12.82
N ARG A 170 -13.23 0.09 -13.77
CA ARG A 170 -13.38 -0.81 -14.94
C ARG A 170 -12.49 -0.48 -16.14
N ARG A 171 -12.16 0.80 -16.36
CA ARG A 171 -11.45 1.24 -17.57
C ARG A 171 -9.97 0.87 -17.50
N ASP A 172 -9.48 0.05 -18.42
CA ASP A 172 -8.13 -0.55 -18.37
C ASP A 172 -7.13 0.05 -19.38
N ARG A 173 -7.59 0.93 -20.29
CA ARG A 173 -6.77 1.63 -21.29
C ARG A 173 -7.19 3.10 -21.49
N PRO A 174 -6.28 3.96 -21.99
CA PRO A 174 -6.62 5.30 -22.44
C PRO A 174 -7.56 5.24 -23.65
N SER A 175 -8.25 6.34 -23.88
CA SER A 175 -9.08 6.55 -25.05
C SER A 175 -8.21 6.73 -26.29
N VAL A 176 -8.64 6.19 -27.42
CA VAL A 176 -7.92 6.35 -28.69
C VAL A 176 -8.49 7.54 -29.46
N LEU A 177 -7.62 8.49 -29.80
CA LEU A 177 -8.00 9.66 -30.60
C LEU A 177 -8.57 9.23 -31.95
N GLY A 178 -9.77 9.71 -32.27
CA GLY A 178 -10.46 9.43 -33.52
C GLY A 178 -11.26 8.12 -33.55
N GLU A 179 -11.22 7.29 -32.52
CA GLU A 179 -12.05 6.07 -32.44
C GLU A 179 -13.54 6.40 -32.28
N VAL A 180 -13.85 7.40 -31.47
CA VAL A 180 -15.21 7.93 -31.30
C VAL A 180 -15.28 9.34 -31.91
N PRO A 181 -16.18 9.58 -32.88
CA PRO A 181 -16.33 10.90 -33.48
C PRO A 181 -16.64 11.98 -32.45
N GLY A 182 -15.89 13.09 -32.47
CA GLY A 182 -16.07 14.22 -31.57
C GLY A 182 -15.59 13.99 -30.13
N MET A 183 -14.99 12.84 -29.83
CA MET A 183 -14.43 12.54 -28.52
C MET A 183 -13.16 13.36 -28.27
N ARG A 184 -13.10 14.01 -27.11
CA ARG A 184 -11.92 14.74 -26.63
C ARG A 184 -11.25 13.96 -25.49
N PRO A 185 -9.92 13.79 -25.51
CA PRO A 185 -9.18 13.13 -24.43
C PRO A 185 -9.29 13.92 -23.13
N GLN A 186 -9.28 13.22 -22.00
CA GLN A 186 -9.43 13.81 -20.66
C GLN A 186 -8.07 14.09 -20.01
N VAL A 187 -7.81 15.33 -19.63
CA VAL A 187 -6.66 15.69 -18.78
C VAL A 187 -7.17 15.92 -17.36
N LEU A 188 -6.61 15.20 -16.40
CA LEU A 188 -6.76 15.52 -14.99
C LEU A 188 -5.53 16.30 -14.51
N ILE A 189 -5.75 17.51 -14.03
CA ILE A 189 -4.75 18.31 -13.32
C ILE A 189 -5.01 18.18 -11.81
N ILE A 190 -4.09 17.55 -11.08
CA ILE A 190 -4.19 17.52 -9.62
C ILE A 190 -3.73 18.87 -9.06
N SER A 191 -4.67 19.63 -8.53
CA SER A 191 -4.42 20.92 -7.88
C SER A 191 -4.12 20.76 -6.39
N ARG A 192 -3.64 21.84 -5.76
CA ARG A 192 -3.32 21.88 -4.32
C ARG A 192 -3.69 23.22 -3.70
N GLY A 193 -4.42 23.18 -2.59
CA GLY A 193 -4.75 24.36 -1.79
C GLY A 193 -3.63 24.77 -0.81
N GLY A 194 -2.66 23.89 -0.55
CA GLY A 194 -1.56 24.10 0.39
C GLY A 194 -0.23 24.48 -0.24
N THR A 195 0.79 23.62 -0.11
CA THR A 195 2.14 23.86 -0.66
C THR A 195 2.28 23.39 -2.10
N ARG A 196 3.32 23.86 -2.81
CA ARG A 196 3.68 23.42 -4.19
C ARG A 196 2.49 23.57 -5.16
N LYS A 197 1.87 24.75 -5.16
CA LYS A 197 0.76 25.11 -6.03
C LYS A 197 1.26 25.45 -7.43
N LEU A 198 0.41 25.22 -8.43
CA LEU A 198 0.54 25.88 -9.73
C LEU A 198 -0.10 27.26 -9.60
N LEU A 199 0.72 28.31 -9.65
CA LEU A 199 0.24 29.69 -9.50
C LEU A 199 -0.55 30.16 -10.72
N ASN A 200 -0.21 29.64 -11.90
CA ASN A 200 -0.87 29.89 -13.18
C ASN A 200 -1.76 28.72 -13.61
N LEU A 201 -2.45 28.06 -12.65
CA LEU A 201 -3.26 26.88 -12.91
C LEU A 201 -4.33 27.10 -13.99
N GLU A 202 -5.00 28.26 -13.97
CA GLU A 202 -6.01 28.62 -14.96
C GLU A 202 -5.43 28.73 -16.38
N GLU A 203 -4.22 29.30 -16.51
CA GLU A 203 -3.52 29.39 -17.81
C GLU A 203 -3.11 28.01 -18.33
N VAL A 204 -2.63 27.13 -17.44
CA VAL A 204 -2.29 25.75 -17.80
C VAL A 204 -3.53 24.96 -18.23
N ALA A 205 -4.65 25.14 -17.54
CA ALA A 205 -5.93 24.52 -17.89
C ALA A 205 -6.42 25.03 -19.26
N ALA A 206 -6.45 26.35 -19.48
CA ALA A 206 -6.84 26.95 -20.75
C ALA A 206 -5.98 26.47 -21.91
N ALA A 207 -4.65 26.39 -21.73
CA ALA A 207 -3.75 25.86 -22.75
C ALA A 207 -4.05 24.39 -23.11
N ALA A 208 -4.40 23.55 -22.14
CA ALA A 208 -4.81 22.17 -22.41
C ALA A 208 -6.17 22.11 -23.13
N GLU A 209 -7.11 22.99 -22.81
CA GLU A 209 -8.39 23.08 -23.53
C GLU A 209 -8.20 23.50 -25.00
N GLU A 210 -7.36 24.50 -25.26
CA GLU A 210 -7.01 24.96 -26.61
C GLU A 210 -6.36 23.85 -27.46
N LEU A 211 -5.58 22.97 -26.82
CA LEU A 211 -5.00 21.78 -27.46
C LEU A 211 -6.03 20.67 -27.75
N GLY A 212 -7.31 20.87 -27.39
CA GLY A 212 -8.38 19.93 -27.69
C GLY A 212 -8.68 18.93 -26.58
N PHE A 213 -8.13 19.10 -25.38
CA PHE A 213 -8.47 18.24 -24.23
C PHE A 213 -9.73 18.72 -23.51
N ASN A 214 -10.48 17.78 -22.92
CA ASN A 214 -11.40 18.10 -21.84
C ASN A 214 -10.58 18.12 -20.54
N VAL A 215 -10.63 19.24 -19.82
CA VAL A 215 -9.79 19.44 -18.63
C VAL A 215 -10.65 19.31 -17.39
N THR A 216 -10.15 18.52 -16.44
CA THR A 216 -10.67 18.50 -15.07
C THR A 216 -9.56 18.89 -14.11
N VAL A 217 -9.87 19.80 -13.19
CA VAL A 217 -8.97 20.23 -12.11
C VAL A 217 -9.55 19.74 -10.79
N ALA A 218 -8.77 18.99 -10.00
CA ALA A 218 -9.25 18.49 -8.71
C ALA A 218 -8.12 18.37 -7.68
N GLU A 219 -8.44 18.65 -6.43
CA GLU A 219 -7.56 18.35 -5.29
C GLU A 219 -7.95 17.00 -4.68
N ALA A 220 -6.96 16.21 -4.28
CA ALA A 220 -7.20 14.90 -3.65
C ALA A 220 -7.99 15.08 -2.33
N GLY A 221 -9.20 14.53 -2.28
CA GLY A 221 -10.12 14.64 -1.16
C GLY A 221 -10.13 13.44 -0.21
N ALA A 222 -11.07 13.46 0.73
CA ALA A 222 -11.33 12.34 1.63
C ALA A 222 -12.13 11.20 0.97
N ASP A 223 -12.94 11.51 -0.04
CA ASP A 223 -13.71 10.54 -0.82
C ASP A 223 -12.81 9.83 -1.85
N MET A 224 -12.17 8.75 -1.40
CA MET A 224 -11.27 7.96 -2.24
C MET A 224 -11.98 7.27 -3.41
N PRO A 225 -13.15 6.63 -3.26
CA PRO A 225 -13.87 6.06 -4.41
C PRO A 225 -14.16 7.08 -5.52
N ALA A 226 -14.68 8.27 -5.18
CA ALA A 226 -14.96 9.30 -6.17
C ALA A 226 -13.67 9.81 -6.83
N PHE A 227 -12.63 10.07 -6.04
CA PHE A 227 -11.35 10.54 -6.57
C PHE A 227 -10.64 9.50 -7.44
N ALA A 228 -10.68 8.23 -7.04
CA ALA A 228 -10.13 7.12 -7.82
C ALA A 228 -10.86 6.96 -9.15
N ALA A 229 -12.19 7.10 -9.17
CA ALA A 229 -12.97 7.11 -10.41
C ALA A 229 -12.59 8.27 -11.33
N LEU A 230 -12.38 9.46 -10.76
CA LEU A 230 -11.94 10.64 -11.51
C LEU A 230 -10.55 10.42 -12.14
N VAL A 231 -9.59 9.93 -11.36
CA VAL A 231 -8.25 9.63 -11.86
C VAL A 231 -8.31 8.56 -12.96
N ASN A 232 -9.06 7.48 -12.74
CA ASN A 232 -9.21 6.40 -13.70
C ASN A 232 -9.82 6.84 -15.04
N ALA A 233 -10.60 7.91 -15.07
CA ALA A 233 -11.19 8.47 -16.28
C ALA A 233 -10.19 9.28 -17.15
N ALA A 234 -9.03 9.64 -16.61
CA ALA A 234 -8.06 10.49 -17.30
C ALA A 234 -7.26 9.74 -18.39
N ASP A 235 -6.99 10.43 -19.50
CA ASP A 235 -6.03 10.05 -20.55
C ASP A 235 -4.63 10.62 -20.30
N VAL A 236 -4.58 11.70 -19.53
CA VAL A 236 -3.35 12.36 -19.09
C VAL A 236 -3.51 12.79 -17.63
N LEU A 237 -2.56 12.43 -16.77
CA LEU A 237 -2.47 12.91 -15.40
C LEU A 237 -1.32 13.92 -15.25
N LEU A 238 -1.66 15.19 -15.05
CA LEU A 238 -0.68 16.25 -14.79
C LEU A 238 -0.70 16.62 -13.31
N ALA A 239 0.47 16.57 -12.66
CA ALA A 239 0.59 17.12 -11.32
C ALA A 239 2.03 17.47 -10.94
N VAL A 240 2.15 18.39 -9.97
CA VAL A 240 3.42 18.76 -9.33
C VAL A 240 3.91 17.62 -8.43
N HIS A 241 5.24 17.41 -8.37
CA HIS A 241 5.85 16.44 -7.47
C HIS A 241 5.39 16.63 -6.02
N ALA A 242 4.59 15.68 -5.54
CA ALA A 242 4.06 15.61 -4.18
C ALA A 242 3.37 14.25 -3.98
N SER A 243 2.94 13.97 -2.75
CA SER A 243 2.19 12.75 -2.42
C SER A 243 0.92 12.55 -3.25
N GLY A 244 0.33 13.60 -3.82
CA GLY A 244 -0.79 13.49 -4.75
C GLY A 244 -0.51 12.64 -6.00
N ARG A 245 0.77 12.43 -6.35
CA ARG A 245 1.17 11.57 -7.47
C ARG A 245 0.99 10.07 -7.19
N THR A 246 0.87 9.68 -5.92
CA THR A 246 0.54 8.29 -5.55
C THR A 246 -0.76 7.81 -6.17
N ASN A 247 -1.67 8.73 -6.51
CA ASN A 247 -2.94 8.41 -7.16
C ASN A 247 -2.79 7.84 -8.59
N GLN A 248 -1.58 7.84 -9.17
CA GLN A 248 -1.32 7.18 -10.47
C GLN A 248 -1.67 5.68 -10.46
N ILE A 249 -1.73 5.02 -9.29
CA ILE A 249 -2.20 3.63 -9.11
C ILE A 249 -3.64 3.39 -9.58
N PHE A 250 -4.44 4.45 -9.72
CA PHE A 250 -5.81 4.37 -10.23
C PHE A 250 -5.88 4.49 -11.76
N LEU A 251 -4.76 4.75 -12.43
CA LEU A 251 -4.75 4.95 -13.87
C LEU A 251 -4.82 3.61 -14.61
N PRO A 252 -5.49 3.57 -15.77
CA PRO A 252 -5.36 2.47 -16.70
C PRO A 252 -3.94 2.41 -17.28
N THR A 253 -3.52 1.23 -17.72
CA THR A 253 -2.22 1.06 -18.38
C THR A 253 -2.14 1.93 -19.64
N GLN A 254 -0.93 2.39 -19.99
CA GLN A 254 -0.62 3.26 -21.12
C GLN A 254 -1.11 4.72 -21.01
N VAL A 255 -1.78 5.12 -19.94
CA VAL A 255 -2.10 6.54 -19.68
C VAL A 255 -0.83 7.37 -19.53
N VAL A 256 -0.88 8.62 -19.99
CA VAL A 256 0.26 9.56 -19.90
C VAL A 256 0.30 10.24 -18.54
N VAL A 257 1.50 10.33 -17.96
CA VAL A 257 1.72 10.85 -16.61
C VAL A 257 2.76 11.96 -16.65
N LEU A 258 2.31 13.21 -16.62
CA LEU A 258 3.19 14.39 -16.68
C LEU A 258 3.54 14.89 -15.28
N GLN A 259 4.81 14.81 -14.91
CA GLN A 259 5.30 15.31 -13.62
C GLN A 259 5.93 16.69 -13.78
N ILE A 260 5.45 17.66 -13.00
CA ILE A 260 6.15 18.94 -12.83
C ILE A 260 7.10 18.78 -11.65
N VAL A 261 8.40 18.80 -11.92
CA VAL A 261 9.45 18.69 -10.91
C VAL A 261 9.83 20.10 -10.42
N PRO A 262 9.63 20.43 -9.13
CA PRO A 262 10.02 21.73 -8.58
C PRO A 262 11.53 21.95 -8.63
N TRP A 263 11.92 23.22 -8.63
CA TRP A 263 13.32 23.60 -8.49
C TRP A 263 13.93 23.09 -7.17
N GLY A 264 15.15 22.58 -7.22
CA GLY A 264 15.88 22.11 -6.03
C GLY A 264 16.54 20.73 -6.17
N ASN A 265 17.03 20.39 -7.36
CA ASN A 265 17.75 19.12 -7.62
C ASN A 265 16.94 17.88 -7.20
N MET A 266 15.66 17.86 -7.59
CA MET A 266 14.70 16.82 -7.19
C MET A 266 14.61 15.66 -8.19
N ASP A 267 15.47 15.61 -9.21
CA ASP A 267 15.40 14.64 -10.31
C ASP A 267 15.45 13.20 -9.83
N TRP A 268 16.34 12.90 -8.87
CA TRP A 268 16.43 11.58 -8.28
C TRP A 268 15.14 11.20 -7.54
N MET A 269 14.56 12.12 -6.75
CA MET A 269 13.31 11.88 -6.02
C MET A 269 12.12 11.72 -6.97
N ALA A 270 12.00 12.57 -7.99
CA ALA A 270 10.95 12.46 -9.00
C ALA A 270 11.03 11.13 -9.75
N THR A 271 12.24 10.75 -10.16
CA THR A 271 12.49 9.49 -10.86
C THR A 271 12.16 8.29 -10.00
N ASN A 272 12.65 8.22 -8.75
CA ASN A 272 12.52 7.01 -7.94
C ASN A 272 11.18 6.89 -7.22
N PHE A 273 10.52 8.01 -6.88
CA PHE A 273 9.24 7.97 -6.14
C PHE A 273 8.01 7.84 -7.03
N TYR A 274 8.09 8.27 -8.30
CA TYR A 274 6.93 8.30 -9.19
C TYR A 274 7.25 7.89 -10.63
N GLY A 275 8.39 8.30 -11.18
CA GLY A 275 8.75 7.98 -12.57
C GLY A 275 9.01 6.50 -12.83
N GLN A 276 9.85 5.85 -12.02
CA GLN A 276 10.08 4.40 -12.09
C GLN A 276 8.81 3.61 -11.75
N PRO A 277 8.09 3.91 -10.63
CA PRO A 277 6.78 3.31 -10.38
C PRO A 277 5.82 3.38 -11.57
N ALA A 278 5.70 4.55 -12.21
CA ALA A 278 4.81 4.74 -13.35
C ALA A 278 5.18 3.82 -14.52
N ARG A 279 6.48 3.64 -14.80
CA ARG A 279 6.94 2.72 -15.84
C ARG A 279 6.67 1.26 -15.50
N GLU A 280 6.86 0.86 -14.23
CA GLU A 280 6.55 -0.49 -13.76
C GLU A 280 5.04 -0.79 -13.78
N MET A 281 4.19 0.22 -13.60
CA MET A 281 2.73 0.18 -13.81
C MET A 281 2.32 0.21 -15.29
N GLN A 282 3.26 0.24 -16.24
CA GLN A 282 3.03 0.39 -17.69
C GLN A 282 2.34 1.71 -18.09
N LEU A 283 2.56 2.77 -17.32
CA LEU A 283 2.14 4.13 -17.69
C LEU A 283 3.20 4.78 -18.59
N ARG A 284 2.81 5.81 -19.34
CA ARG A 284 3.71 6.61 -20.19
C ARG A 284 4.17 7.83 -19.41
N TYR A 285 5.36 7.75 -18.81
CA TYR A 285 6.00 8.81 -18.04
C TYR A 285 7.10 9.51 -18.84
#